data_AF-A0A2A4ZVQ9-F1
#
_entry.id   AF-A0A2A4ZVQ9-F1
#
_cell.length_a   1.000
_cell.length_b   1.000
_cell.length_c   1.000
_cell.angle_alpha   90.00
_cell.angle_beta   90.00
_cell.angle_gamma   90.00
#
_symmetry.space_group_name_H-M   'P 1'
#
loop_
_entity.id
_entity.type
_entity.pdbx_description
1 polymer ?
#
loop_
_entity_poly.entity_id
_entity_poly.type
_entity_poly.pdbx_seq_one_letter_code
_entity_poly.pdbx_strand_id
1 'polypeptide(L)'
;MKYRNIQLPFAMLVLLVLAVALLPLSGSLSFASDDDLGPPPPPAQEGPRIRFDSTSFDWGEVLQGDKVEHTYRFHNVGTGILRITQVKPG
;
A
#
# COMPACT_ATOMS: atom_id res chain seq x y z
N MET A 1 57.81 -16.44 16.30
CA MET A 1 57.21 -16.27 17.65
C MET A 1 57.93 -15.16 18.40
N LYS A 2 57.33 -13.97 18.56
CA LYS A 2 57.15 -13.29 19.86
C LYS A 2 56.26 -12.06 19.64
N TYR A 3 55.15 -12.02 20.37
CA TYR A 3 54.21 -10.90 20.44
C TYR A 3 54.97 -9.61 20.77
N ARG A 4 54.84 -8.59 19.91
CA ARG A 4 55.17 -7.22 20.30
C ARG A 4 53.93 -6.64 20.97
N ASN A 5 53.93 -6.71 22.31
CA ASN A 5 52.95 -6.08 23.19
C ASN A 5 52.76 -4.62 22.77
N ILE A 6 51.66 -4.34 22.07
CA ILE A 6 51.22 -2.99 21.76
C ILE A 6 50.56 -2.48 23.04
N GLN A 7 51.34 -1.76 23.85
CA GLN A 7 50.81 -0.93 24.91
C GLN A 7 50.01 0.18 24.23
N LEU A 8 48.72 -0.03 24.01
CA LEU A 8 47.84 0.99 23.47
C LEU A 8 47.94 2.19 24.42
N PRO A 9 48.55 3.32 24.01
CA PRO A 9 48.82 4.39 24.96
C PRO A 9 47.48 4.89 25.48
N PHE A 10 47.37 5.15 26.78
CA PHE A 10 46.15 5.64 27.42
C PHE A 10 45.54 6.84 26.68
N ALA A 11 46.39 7.68 26.07
CA ALA A 11 46.00 8.77 25.17
C ALA A 11 45.16 8.32 23.96
N MET A 12 45.44 7.16 23.37
CA MET A 12 44.69 6.60 22.23
C MET A 12 43.33 6.04 22.67
N LEU A 13 43.23 5.48 23.88
CA LEU A 13 41.95 5.05 24.45
C LEU A 13 41.07 6.26 24.80
N VAL A 14 41.66 7.32 25.37
CA VAL A 14 40.97 8.60 25.64
C VAL A 14 40.50 9.24 24.33
N LEU A 15 41.31 9.22 23.27
CA LEU A 15 40.96 9.79 21.97
C LEU A 15 39.85 8.98 21.26
N LEU A 16 39.84 7.65 21.43
CA LEU A 16 38.74 6.80 20.96
C LEU A 16 37.43 7.07 21.72
N VAL A 17 37.47 7.23 23.05
CA VAL A 17 36.29 7.56 23.86
C VAL A 17 35.77 8.96 23.54
N LEU A 18 36.66 9.94 23.33
CA LEU A 18 36.29 11.30 22.91
C LEU A 18 35.66 11.29 21.50
N ALA A 19 36.19 10.49 20.57
CA ALA A 19 35.64 10.36 19.22
C ALA A 19 34.23 9.73 19.21
N VAL A 20 33.94 8.78 20.11
CA VAL A 20 32.60 8.19 20.23
C VAL A 20 31.61 9.14 20.91
N ALA A 21 32.07 9.96 21.88
CA ALA A 21 31.23 10.94 22.56
C ALA A 21 30.82 12.15 21.69
N LEU A 22 31.54 12.39 20.58
CA LEU A 22 31.25 13.44 19.61
C LEU A 22 30.44 12.97 18.39
N LEU A 23 29.96 11.73 18.35
CA LEU A 23 29.02 11.31 17.32
C LEU A 23 27.64 11.91 17.65
N PRO A 24 27.13 12.88 16.88
CA PRO A 24 25.77 13.33 17.07
C PRO A 24 24.85 12.16 16.73
N LEU A 25 24.12 11.65 17.72
CA LEU A 25 22.98 10.76 17.52
C LEU A 25 21.81 11.59 16.94
N SER A 26 22.06 12.31 15.84
CA SER A 26 21.05 13.05 15.08
C SER A 26 20.38 12.11 14.09
N GLY A 27 19.87 10.98 14.60
CA GLY A 27 18.84 10.22 13.91
C GLY A 27 17.52 10.94 14.15
N SER A 28 17.19 11.92 13.31
CA SER A 28 15.84 12.46 13.29
C SER A 28 14.90 11.34 12.85
N LEU A 29 14.19 10.71 13.81
CA LEU A 29 12.98 9.95 13.50
C LEU A 29 11.98 10.94 12.92
N SER A 30 11.95 11.00 11.59
CA SER A 30 10.88 11.68 10.87
C SER A 30 9.66 10.79 11.00
N PHE A 31 8.85 11.01 12.05
CA PHE A 31 7.48 10.55 12.06
C PHE A 31 6.80 11.33 10.93
N ALA A 32 6.47 10.64 9.84
CA ALA A 32 5.58 11.20 8.83
C ALA A 32 4.32 11.65 9.59
N SER A 33 4.07 12.94 9.61
CA SER A 33 2.86 13.49 10.21
C SER A 33 1.67 12.85 9.49
N ASP A 34 0.79 12.18 10.23
CA ASP A 34 -0.46 11.58 9.74
C ASP A 34 -1.47 12.64 9.20
N ASP A 35 -1.02 13.86 8.93
CA ASP A 35 -1.84 15.00 8.49
C ASP A 35 -2.05 15.06 6.96
N ASP A 36 -1.47 14.14 6.18
CA ASP A 36 -1.69 14.04 4.73
C ASP A 36 -2.63 12.87 4.35
N LEU A 37 -3.68 12.62 5.14
CA LEU A 37 -4.70 11.60 4.83
C LEU A 37 -5.76 12.08 3.82
N GLY A 38 -5.60 13.28 3.25
CA GLY A 38 -6.57 13.88 2.35
C GLY A 38 -7.92 14.15 3.02
N PRO A 39 -8.91 14.65 2.26
CA PRO A 39 -10.27 14.81 2.75
C PRO A 39 -10.84 13.46 3.21
N PRO A 40 -11.64 13.42 4.30
CA PRO A 40 -12.32 12.20 4.68
C PRO A 40 -13.14 11.68 3.49
N PRO A 41 -13.19 10.35 3.27
CA PRO A 41 -13.98 9.79 2.20
C PRO A 41 -15.44 10.23 2.33
N PRO A 42 -16.16 10.44 1.22
CA PRO A 42 -17.57 10.78 1.25
C PRO A 42 -18.35 9.81 2.14
N PRO A 43 -19.37 10.28 2.89
CA PRO A 43 -20.21 9.40 3.69
C PRO A 43 -20.79 8.29 2.81
N ALA A 44 -20.77 7.06 3.34
CA ALA A 44 -21.32 5.92 2.64
C ALA A 44 -22.80 6.17 2.31
N GLN A 45 -23.19 5.92 1.06
CA GLN A 45 -24.57 6.13 0.63
C GLN A 45 -25.48 5.11 1.32
N GLU A 46 -26.52 5.62 1.99
CA GLU A 46 -27.51 4.78 2.67
C GLU A 46 -28.31 3.91 1.68
N GLY A 47 -28.54 2.65 2.06
CA GLY A 47 -29.29 1.67 1.27
C GLY A 47 -28.45 0.84 0.29
N PRO A 48 -29.06 -0.09 -0.45
CA PRO A 48 -28.34 -0.94 -1.41
C PRO A 48 -27.96 -0.14 -2.67
N ARG A 49 -26.71 -0.29 -3.14
CA ARG A 49 -26.21 0.41 -4.34
C ARG A 49 -25.33 -0.51 -5.16
N ILE A 50 -25.73 -0.81 -6.39
CA ILE A 50 -24.91 -1.58 -7.32
C ILE A 50 -23.98 -0.65 -8.12
N ARG A 51 -22.71 -1.02 -8.24
CA ARG A 51 -21.74 -0.38 -9.14
C ARG A 51 -21.07 -1.45 -9.99
N PHE A 52 -21.13 -1.28 -11.31
CA PHE A 52 -20.45 -2.15 -12.27
C PHE A 52 -19.06 -1.61 -12.59
N ASP A 53 -18.11 -2.51 -12.85
CA ASP A 53 -16.77 -2.14 -13.30
C ASP A 53 -16.79 -1.68 -14.76
N SER A 54 -17.66 -2.31 -15.57
CA SER A 54 -18.02 -1.87 -16.91
C SER A 54 -19.48 -2.24 -17.20
N THR A 55 -20.16 -1.43 -18.01
CA THR A 55 -21.54 -1.67 -18.45
C THR A 55 -21.62 -2.13 -19.91
N SER A 56 -20.49 -2.13 -20.62
CA SER A 56 -20.41 -2.51 -22.02
C SER A 56 -19.11 -3.27 -22.28
N PHE A 57 -19.17 -4.21 -23.20
CA PHE A 57 -18.00 -4.94 -23.67
C PHE A 57 -18.08 -5.03 -25.19
N ASP A 58 -17.00 -4.60 -25.86
CA ASP A 58 -16.83 -4.76 -27.29
C ASP A 58 -16.12 -6.08 -27.54
N TRP A 59 -16.76 -6.95 -28.31
CA TRP A 59 -16.22 -8.25 -28.69
C TRP A 59 -15.22 -8.16 -29.84
N GLY A 60 -15.20 -7.05 -30.58
CA GLY A 60 -14.39 -6.89 -31.78
C GLY A 60 -14.80 -7.88 -32.88
N GLU A 61 -13.81 -8.46 -33.54
CA GLU A 61 -14.00 -9.47 -34.57
C GLU A 61 -14.08 -10.87 -33.93
N VAL A 62 -15.23 -11.52 -34.05
CA VAL A 62 -15.45 -12.89 -33.58
C VAL A 62 -15.75 -13.78 -34.78
N LEU A 63 -15.07 -14.93 -34.88
CA LEU A 63 -15.29 -15.87 -35.97
C LEU A 63 -16.61 -16.65 -35.77
N GLN A 64 -17.25 -16.98 -36.89
CA GLN A 64 -18.47 -17.75 -36.86
C GLN A 64 -18.20 -19.16 -36.31
N GLY A 65 -18.97 -19.54 -35.27
CA GLY A 65 -18.86 -20.84 -34.61
C GLY A 65 -18.07 -20.79 -33.29
N ASP A 66 -17.38 -19.69 -32.99
CA ASP A 66 -16.68 -19.53 -31.73
C ASP A 66 -17.64 -19.19 -30.59
N LYS A 67 -17.45 -19.87 -29.45
CA LYS A 67 -18.13 -19.53 -28.21
C LYS A 67 -17.32 -18.49 -27.46
N VAL A 68 -17.84 -17.27 -27.37
CA VAL A 68 -17.23 -16.17 -26.61
C VAL A 68 -18.02 -15.89 -25.34
N GLU A 69 -17.30 -15.64 -24.24
CA GLU A 69 -17.88 -15.40 -22.92
C GLU A 69 -17.22 -14.18 -22.27
N HIS A 70 -18.03 -13.37 -21.60
CA HIS A 70 -17.58 -12.18 -20.88
C HIS A 70 -18.33 -12.11 -19.56
N THR A 71 -17.59 -11.90 -18.47
CA THR A 71 -18.14 -11.84 -17.12
C THR A 71 -18.09 -10.41 -16.63
N TYR A 72 -19.27 -9.83 -16.40
CA TYR A 72 -19.40 -8.54 -15.74
C TYR A 72 -19.19 -8.68 -14.23
N ARG A 73 -18.34 -7.81 -13.68
CA ARG A 73 -18.13 -7.68 -12.24
C ARG A 73 -18.86 -6.45 -11.72
N PHE A 74 -19.44 -6.58 -10.54
CA PHE A 74 -20.08 -5.49 -9.84
C PHE A 74 -19.94 -5.65 -8.33
N HIS A 75 -20.13 -4.54 -7.63
CA HIS A 75 -20.01 -4.45 -6.19
C HIS A 75 -21.23 -3.76 -5.60
N ASN A 76 -21.66 -4.20 -4.41
CA ASN A 76 -22.55 -3.41 -3.57
C ASN A 76 -21.71 -2.35 -2.85
N VAL A 77 -21.85 -1.08 -3.25
CA VAL A 77 -21.11 0.06 -2.68
C VAL A 77 -21.93 0.82 -1.64
N GLY A 78 -23.16 0.37 -1.38
CA GLY A 78 -24.05 0.95 -0.38
C GLY A 78 -24.01 0.17 0.93
N THR A 79 -24.67 0.71 1.95
CA THR A 79 -24.72 0.10 3.29
C THR A 79 -25.84 -0.94 3.46
N GLY A 80 -26.79 -0.99 2.52
CA GLY A 80 -27.94 -1.91 2.56
C GLY A 80 -27.69 -3.24 1.85
N ILE A 81 -28.47 -4.28 2.17
CA ILE A 81 -28.41 -5.59 1.49
C ILE A 81 -28.89 -5.46 0.04
N LEU A 82 -28.00 -5.73 -0.91
CA LEU A 82 -28.34 -5.79 -2.32
C LEU A 82 -28.84 -7.20 -2.70
N ARG A 83 -30.16 -7.34 -2.92
CA ARG A 83 -30.79 -8.59 -3.40
C ARG A 83 -31.09 -8.50 -4.89
N ILE A 84 -30.50 -9.38 -5.67
CA ILE A 84 -30.75 -9.49 -7.12
C ILE A 84 -31.93 -10.43 -7.34
N THR A 85 -33.00 -9.95 -7.96
CA THR A 85 -34.24 -10.71 -8.16
C THR A 85 -34.44 -11.18 -9.60
N GLN A 86 -33.79 -10.52 -10.56
CA GLN A 86 -33.95 -10.82 -11.99
C GLN A 86 -32.72 -10.36 -12.76
N VAL A 87 -32.34 -11.13 -13.78
CA VAL A 87 -31.31 -10.79 -14.78
C VAL A 87 -31.93 -11.03 -16.15
N LYS A 88 -31.66 -10.15 -17.11
CA LYS A 88 -32.13 -10.26 -18.49
C LYS A 88 -30.93 -10.24 -19.45
N PRO A 89 -30.85 -11.16 -20.42
CA PRO A 89 -29.95 -10.98 -21.55
C PRO A 89 -30.41 -9.77 -22.37
N GLY A 90 -29.46 -8.91 -22.75
CA GLY A 90 -29.69 -7.74 -23.60
C GLY A 90 -29.67 -8.09 -25.08
#